data_AF-A0AAP0L304-F1
#
_entry.id   AF-A0AAP0L304-F1
#
_cell.length_a   1.000
_cell.length_b   1.000
_cell.length_c   1.000
_cell.angle_alpha   90.00
_cell.angle_beta   90.00
_cell.angle_gamma   90.00
#
_symmetry.space_group_name_H-M   'P 1'
#
loop_
_entity.id
_entity.type
_entity.pdbx_description
1 polymer ?
#
loop_
_entity_poly.entity_id
_entity_poly.type
_entity_poly.pdbx_seq_one_letter_code
_entity_poly.pdbx_strand_id
1 'polypeptide(L)'
;MGYLAPECFTSSKARKESDIYSFGVVALEIACGRRAVEHTEEEGKEGLVAWVAQLYANGRHFEAVDSTLNMDFDEQQLERLMVVGLWCSNLDHNVRPSIRKAINVLNFDSPLPELQTRITMPAYAVLSDQSIETSHASLGSTIFLPR
;
A
#
# COMPACT_ATOMS: atom_id res chain seq x y z
N MET A 1 -5.77 -2.66 10.92
CA MET A 1 -6.68 -2.62 9.75
C MET A 1 -5.97 -3.02 8.45
N GLY A 2 -5.07 -4.02 8.45
CA GLY A 2 -4.23 -4.32 7.28
C GLY A 2 -4.88 -5.26 6.27
N TYR A 3 -5.71 -6.19 6.75
CA TYR A 3 -6.24 -7.31 5.94
C TYR A 3 -7.65 -7.10 5.42
N LEU A 4 -8.37 -6.09 5.92
CA LEU A 4 -9.74 -5.84 5.52
C LEU A 4 -9.77 -5.01 4.25
N ALA A 5 -10.48 -5.50 3.25
CA ALA A 5 -10.72 -4.77 2.02
C ALA A 5 -11.52 -3.48 2.31
N PRO A 6 -11.23 -2.35 1.62
CA PRO A 6 -11.85 -1.06 1.90
C PRO A 6 -13.38 -1.08 1.74
N GLU A 7 -13.92 -1.90 0.84
CA GLU A 7 -15.36 -2.02 0.64
C GLU A 7 -16.10 -2.75 1.78
N CYS A 8 -15.38 -3.47 2.65
CA CYS A 8 -15.99 -4.11 3.82
C CYS A 8 -16.53 -3.08 4.83
N PHE A 9 -15.95 -1.87 4.86
CA PHE A 9 -16.40 -0.79 5.75
C PHE A 9 -17.72 -0.16 5.31
N THR A 10 -18.00 -0.16 4.01
CA THR A 10 -19.19 0.50 3.44
C THR A 10 -20.35 -0.47 3.24
N SER A 11 -20.07 -1.71 2.83
CA SER A 11 -21.12 -2.64 2.42
C SER A 11 -21.51 -3.66 3.49
N SER A 12 -20.72 -3.89 4.56
CA SER A 12 -20.88 -4.97 5.56
C SER A 12 -21.07 -6.39 4.99
N LYS A 13 -20.82 -6.58 3.69
CA LYS A 13 -21.04 -7.85 2.97
C LYS A 13 -19.69 -8.44 2.58
N ALA A 14 -19.41 -9.64 3.08
CA ALA A 14 -18.29 -10.44 2.63
C ALA A 14 -18.49 -10.82 1.15
N ARG A 15 -17.46 -10.59 0.34
CA ARG A 15 -17.43 -10.99 -1.07
C ARG A 15 -16.14 -11.73 -1.37
N LYS A 16 -16.14 -12.49 -2.46
CA LYS A 16 -14.95 -13.23 -2.93
C LYS A 16 -13.75 -12.29 -3.12
N GLU A 17 -14.02 -11.08 -3.61
CA GLU A 17 -13.01 -10.05 -3.86
C GLU A 17 -12.37 -9.55 -2.57
N SER A 18 -13.12 -9.56 -1.46
CA SER A 18 -12.62 -9.16 -0.14
C SER A 18 -11.66 -10.22 0.42
N ASP A 19 -11.97 -11.51 0.23
CA ASP A 19 -11.05 -12.61 0.58
C ASP A 19 -9.78 -12.55 -0.28
N ILE A 20 -9.91 -12.21 -1.57
CA ILE A 20 -8.77 -12.00 -2.48
C ILE A 20 -7.88 -10.86 -1.99
N TYR A 21 -8.45 -9.77 -1.49
CA TYR A 21 -7.66 -8.68 -0.90
C TYR A 21 -6.83 -9.17 0.28
N SER A 22 -7.45 -9.88 1.24
CA SER A 22 -6.73 -10.42 2.40
C SER A 22 -5.63 -11.40 1.99
N PHE A 23 -5.88 -12.24 0.98
CA PHE A 23 -4.86 -13.10 0.39
C PHE A 23 -3.68 -12.29 -0.17
N GLY A 24 -3.95 -11.20 -0.90
CA GLY A 24 -2.91 -10.33 -1.43
C GLY A 24 -2.03 -9.71 -0.34
N VAL A 25 -2.66 -9.26 0.75
CA VAL A 25 -1.95 -8.73 1.92
C VAL A 25 -1.02 -9.79 2.52
N VAL A 26 -1.52 -11.01 2.76
CA VAL A 26 -0.70 -12.09 3.32
C VAL A 26 0.43 -12.51 2.38
N ALA A 27 0.20 -12.53 1.07
CA ALA A 27 1.26 -12.79 0.09
C ALA A 27 2.41 -11.77 0.19
N LEU A 28 2.07 -10.48 0.38
CA LEU A 28 3.07 -9.44 0.59
C LEU A 28 3.77 -9.57 1.95
N GLU A 29 3.06 -9.94 3.01
CA GLU A 29 3.70 -10.21 4.31
C GLU A 29 4.73 -11.34 4.23
N ILE A 30 4.39 -12.42 3.53
CA ILE A 30 5.31 -13.56 3.32
C ILE A 30 6.54 -13.10 2.54
N ALA A 31 6.37 -12.30 1.49
CA ALA A 31 7.49 -11.80 0.69
C ALA A 31 8.38 -10.81 1.45
N CYS A 32 7.79 -9.98 2.32
CA CYS A 32 8.49 -8.89 2.98
C CYS A 32 8.97 -9.24 4.40
N GLY A 33 8.47 -10.32 5.02
CA GLY A 33 8.75 -10.65 6.42
C GLY A 33 8.19 -9.63 7.41
N ARG A 34 7.33 -8.73 6.94
CA ARG A 34 6.78 -7.58 7.69
C ARG A 34 5.29 -7.76 7.89
N ARG A 35 4.77 -7.29 9.04
CA ARG A 35 3.34 -7.35 9.31
C ARG A 35 2.59 -6.26 8.56
N ALA A 36 1.41 -6.59 8.03
CA ALA A 36 0.53 -5.66 7.35
C ALA A 36 0.01 -4.54 8.26
N VAL A 37 0.03 -4.78 9.57
CA VAL A 37 -0.23 -3.79 10.61
C VAL A 37 0.93 -3.84 11.59
N GLU A 38 1.86 -2.91 11.43
CA GLU A 38 2.91 -2.68 12.41
C GLU A 38 2.70 -1.30 13.04
N HIS A 39 2.78 -1.24 14.36
CA HIS A 39 2.64 -0.03 15.16
C HIS A 39 4.01 0.40 15.71
N THR A 40 5.06 0.23 14.93
CA THR A 40 6.39 0.69 15.28
C THR A 40 6.58 2.11 14.77
N GLU A 41 7.07 3.01 15.62
CA GLU A 41 7.28 4.42 15.31
C GLU A 41 8.37 4.63 14.23
N GLU A 42 9.17 3.61 13.94
CA GLU A 42 10.36 3.64 13.10
C GLU A 42 10.10 3.29 11.62
N GLU A 43 9.05 2.52 11.33
CA GLU A 43 8.65 2.18 9.97
C GLU A 43 7.43 3.01 9.61
N GLY A 44 7.56 3.91 8.63
CA GLY A 44 6.64 5.00 8.35
C GLY A 44 5.15 4.67 8.42
N LYS A 45 4.33 5.70 8.65
CA LYS A 45 2.86 5.66 8.86
C LYS A 45 2.05 5.03 7.71
N GLU A 46 2.69 4.45 6.71
CA GLU A 46 2.10 3.89 5.50
C GLU A 46 1.97 2.37 5.62
N GLY A 47 0.77 1.84 5.37
CA GLY A 47 0.54 0.40 5.44
C GLY A 47 1.35 -0.39 4.40
N LEU A 48 1.65 -1.65 4.72
CA LEU A 48 2.50 -2.56 3.91
C LEU A 48 2.17 -2.51 2.41
N VAL A 49 0.89 -2.61 2.05
CA VAL A 49 0.45 -2.59 0.64
C VAL A 49 0.85 -1.30 -0.07
N ALA A 50 0.66 -0.14 0.57
CA ALA A 50 0.99 1.15 -0.01
C ALA A 50 2.51 1.34 -0.15
N TRP A 51 3.29 0.86 0.81
CA TRP A 51 4.74 0.90 0.76
C TRP A 51 5.30 0.02 -0.36
N VAL A 52 4.88 -1.25 -0.45
CA VAL A 52 5.32 -2.15 -1.53
C VAL A 52 4.87 -1.63 -2.91
N ALA A 53 3.67 -1.08 -3.00
CA ALA A 53 3.16 -0.45 -4.22
C ALA A 53 4.07 0.68 -4.73
N GLN A 54 4.57 1.53 -3.84
CA GLN A 54 5.50 2.60 -4.18
C GLN A 54 6.84 2.07 -4.66
N LEU A 55 7.39 1.06 -3.97
CA LEU A 55 8.63 0.43 -4.40
C LEU A 55 8.48 -0.22 -5.77
N TYR A 56 7.38 -0.94 -6.01
CA TYR A 56 7.08 -1.52 -7.31
C TYR A 56 6.95 -0.47 -8.41
N ALA A 57 6.24 0.63 -8.15
CA ALA A 57 6.09 1.73 -9.10
C ALA A 57 7.43 2.36 -9.52
N ASN A 58 8.42 2.32 -8.63
CA ASN A 58 9.77 2.83 -8.88
C ASN A 58 10.75 1.76 -9.39
N GLY A 59 10.30 0.53 -9.65
CA GLY A 59 11.17 -0.59 -10.04
C GLY A 59 12.10 -1.09 -8.93
N ARG A 60 11.78 -0.79 -7.66
CA ARG A 60 12.58 -1.07 -6.45
C ARG A 60 11.93 -2.11 -5.53
N HIS A 61 11.03 -2.94 -6.05
CA HIS A 61 10.26 -3.87 -5.22
C HIS A 61 11.12 -4.89 -4.46
N PHE A 62 12.29 -5.27 -4.97
CA PHE A 62 13.22 -6.14 -4.24
C PHE A 62 13.76 -5.54 -2.93
N GLU A 63 13.68 -4.22 -2.74
CA GLU A 63 14.03 -3.59 -1.45
C GLU A 63 13.02 -3.91 -0.34
N ALA A 64 11.84 -4.40 -0.70
CA ALA A 64 10.82 -4.77 0.27
C ALA A 64 11.00 -6.17 0.86
N VAL A 65 11.90 -6.97 0.28
CA VAL A 65 12.04 -8.40 0.56
C VAL A 65 12.55 -8.62 1.98
N ASP A 66 12.06 -9.69 2.61
CA ASP A 66 12.50 -10.11 3.94
C ASP A 66 14.03 -10.25 4.00
N SER A 67 14.66 -9.36 4.76
CA SER A 67 16.11 -9.36 4.97
C SER A 67 16.64 -10.67 5.58
N THR A 68 15.81 -11.43 6.29
CA THR A 68 16.19 -12.72 6.90
C THR A 68 16.42 -13.81 5.87
N LEU A 69 15.91 -13.66 4.64
CA LEU A 69 16.16 -14.57 3.54
C LEU A 69 17.59 -14.48 3.01
N ASN A 70 18.36 -13.45 3.37
CA ASN A 70 19.78 -13.30 3.00
C ASN A 70 20.08 -13.53 1.50
N MET A 71 19.19 -13.07 0.61
CA MET A 71 19.26 -13.29 -0.85
C MET A 71 19.22 -14.76 -1.30
N ASP A 72 18.79 -15.68 -0.42
CA ASP A 72 18.60 -17.11 -0.71
C ASP A 72 17.15 -17.39 -1.11
N PHE A 73 16.76 -16.88 -2.28
CA PHE A 73 15.44 -17.08 -2.86
C PHE A 73 15.49 -17.09 -4.39
N ASP A 74 14.47 -17.68 -5.01
CA ASP A 74 14.26 -17.61 -6.45
C ASP A 74 13.63 -16.25 -6.79
N GLU A 75 14.37 -15.39 -7.48
CA GLU A 75 13.93 -14.04 -7.87
C GLU A 75 12.62 -14.05 -8.66
N GLN A 76 12.43 -15.05 -9.52
CA GLN A 76 11.25 -15.12 -10.38
C GLN A 76 10.00 -15.54 -9.61
N GLN A 77 10.14 -16.45 -8.66
CA GLN A 77 9.06 -16.84 -7.74
C GLN A 77 8.69 -15.66 -6.84
N LEU A 78 9.69 -14.93 -6.34
CA LEU A 78 9.47 -13.81 -5.44
C LEU A 78 8.82 -12.63 -6.15
N GLU A 79 9.31 -12.25 -7.33
CA GLU A 79 8.68 -11.22 -8.17
C GLU A 79 7.21 -11.56 -8.44
N ARG A 80 6.91 -12.82 -8.79
CA ARG A 80 5.52 -13.28 -8.99
C ARG A 80 4.68 -13.17 -7.74
N LEU A 81 5.21 -13.57 -6.59
CA LEU A 81 4.50 -13.46 -5.32
C LEU A 81 4.16 -12.00 -5.02
N MET A 82 5.13 -11.09 -5.20
CA MET A 82 4.95 -9.66 -4.94
C MET A 82 3.94 -9.02 -5.91
N VAL A 83 4.07 -9.28 -7.22
CA VAL A 83 3.15 -8.74 -8.23
C VAL A 83 1.73 -9.27 -8.03
N VAL A 84 1.57 -10.58 -7.77
CA VAL A 84 0.25 -11.16 -7.48
C VAL A 84 -0.31 -10.59 -6.18
N GLY A 85 0.53 -10.40 -5.16
CA GLY A 85 0.16 -9.74 -3.90
C GLY A 85 -0.46 -8.37 -4.14
N LEU A 86 0.25 -7.50 -4.87
CA LEU A 86 -0.21 -6.16 -5.26
C LEU A 86 -1.49 -6.18 -6.11
N TRP A 87 -1.60 -7.14 -7.03
CA TRP A 87 -2.79 -7.28 -7.88
C TRP A 87 -4.03 -7.65 -7.07
N CYS A 88 -3.87 -8.58 -6.13
CA CYS A 88 -4.94 -9.04 -5.24
C CYS A 88 -5.32 -7.96 -4.22
N SER A 89 -4.36 -7.20 -3.69
CA SER A 89 -4.59 -6.14 -2.72
C SER A 89 -4.97 -4.78 -3.36
N ASN A 90 -5.47 -4.78 -4.60
CA ASN A 90 -5.89 -3.55 -5.25
C ASN A 90 -7.10 -2.91 -4.54
N LEU A 91 -7.13 -1.58 -4.43
CA LEU A 91 -8.23 -0.86 -3.81
C LEU A 91 -9.53 -0.98 -4.63
N ASP A 92 -9.44 -1.07 -5.96
CA ASP A 92 -10.58 -1.36 -6.81
C ASP A 92 -10.84 -2.87 -6.84
N HIS A 93 -11.95 -3.30 -6.26
CA HIS A 93 -12.31 -4.72 -6.22
C HIS A 93 -12.61 -5.31 -7.60
N ASN A 94 -12.89 -4.49 -8.62
CA ASN A 94 -13.23 -4.96 -9.97
C ASN A 94 -12.00 -5.40 -10.78
N VAL A 95 -10.82 -4.92 -10.42
CA VAL A 95 -9.57 -5.27 -11.12
C VAL A 95 -8.81 -6.41 -10.46
N ARG A 96 -9.23 -6.82 -9.25
CA ARG A 96 -8.65 -7.97 -8.53
C ARG A 96 -8.88 -9.25 -9.35
N PRO A 97 -7.89 -10.16 -9.42
CA PRO A 97 -8.05 -11.41 -10.13
C PRO A 97 -8.99 -12.36 -9.38
N SER A 98 -9.54 -13.35 -10.09
CA SER A 98 -10.04 -14.53 -9.39
C SER A 98 -8.88 -15.30 -8.74
N ILE A 99 -9.13 -15.98 -7.63
CA ILE A 99 -8.08 -16.78 -6.95
C ILE A 99 -7.44 -17.82 -7.88
N ARG A 100 -8.24 -18.41 -8.79
CA ARG A 100 -7.74 -19.34 -9.81
C ARG A 100 -6.73 -18.66 -10.75
N LYS A 101 -7.00 -17.42 -11.17
CA LYS A 101 -6.10 -16.67 -12.04
C LYS A 101 -4.82 -16.29 -11.30
N ALA A 102 -4.93 -15.88 -10.03
CA ALA A 102 -3.76 -15.61 -9.18
C ALA A 102 -2.86 -16.86 -9.03
N ILE A 103 -3.44 -18.01 -8.71
CA ILE A 103 -2.71 -19.29 -8.58
C ILE A 103 -2.03 -19.69 -9.89
N ASN A 104 -2.70 -19.55 -11.04
CA ASN A 104 -2.07 -19.85 -12.33
C ASN A 104 -0.82 -18.98 -12.59
N VAL A 105 -0.83 -17.70 -12.20
CA VAL A 105 0.34 -16.83 -12.35
C VAL A 105 1.46 -17.25 -11.40
N LEU A 106 1.13 -17.62 -10.16
CA LEU A 106 2.09 -18.13 -9.17
C LEU A 106 2.73 -19.46 -9.61
N ASN A 107 1.97 -20.34 -10.25
CA ASN A 107 2.44 -21.63 -10.75
C ASN A 107 3.14 -21.56 -12.12
N PHE A 108 3.39 -20.35 -12.65
CA PHE A 108 3.98 -20.16 -13.99
C PHE A 108 3.10 -20.65 -15.16
N ASP A 109 1.85 -21.01 -14.90
CA ASP A 109 0.85 -21.41 -15.91
C ASP A 109 0.27 -20.19 -16.66
N SER A 110 0.62 -18.97 -16.25
CA SER A 110 0.18 -17.73 -16.88
C SER A 110 1.22 -16.61 -16.74
N PRO A 111 1.26 -15.66 -17.68
CA PRO A 111 2.18 -14.53 -17.61
C PRO A 111 1.85 -13.61 -16.44
N LEU A 112 2.86 -12.86 -15.99
CA LEU A 112 2.69 -11.80 -15.01
C LEU A 112 1.72 -10.73 -15.54
N PRO A 113 0.80 -10.21 -14.70
CA PRO A 113 -0.04 -9.09 -15.09
C PRO A 113 0.80 -7.82 -15.18
N GLU A 114 0.52 -6.99 -16.19
CA GLU A 114 1.00 -5.61 -16.22
C GLU A 114 0.15 -4.78 -15.26
N LEU A 115 0.68 -4.52 -14.07
CA LEU A 115 0.00 -3.64 -13.11
C LEU A 115 0.18 -2.20 -13.58
N GLN A 116 -0.92 -1.56 -13.96
CA GLN A 116 -0.90 -0.12 -14.21
C GLN A 116 -0.49 0.57 -12.92
N THR A 117 0.60 1.34 -12.97
CA THR A 117 1.26 2.07 -11.87
C THR A 117 0.35 3.07 -11.15
N ARG A 118 -0.93 3.13 -11.52
CA ARG A 118 -1.99 3.88 -10.88
C ARG A 118 -2.48 3.14 -9.63
N ILE A 119 -1.56 2.74 -8.76
CA ILE A 119 -1.94 2.47 -7.37
C ILE A 119 -2.26 3.84 -6.81
N THR A 120 -3.54 4.21 -6.88
CA THR A 120 -4.05 5.45 -6.31
C THR A 120 -3.59 5.47 -4.88
N MET A 121 -2.60 6.32 -4.60
CA MET A 121 -2.28 6.76 -3.25
C MET A 121 -3.63 7.09 -2.61
N PRO A 122 -4.05 6.34 -1.58
CA PRO A 122 -5.34 6.61 -0.99
C PRO A 122 -5.31 8.04 -0.46
N ALA A 123 -6.36 8.81 -0.79
CA ALA A 123 -6.43 10.26 -0.51
C ALA A 123 -6.19 10.64 0.96
N TYR A 124 -6.19 9.67 1.89
CA TYR A 124 -5.79 9.91 3.27
C TYR A 124 -4.32 10.33 3.44
N ALA A 125 -3.42 9.96 2.52
CA ALA A 125 -2.01 10.37 2.57
C ALA A 125 -1.80 11.84 2.19
N VAL A 126 -2.76 12.45 1.47
CA VAL A 126 -2.70 13.86 1.05
C VAL A 126 -3.19 14.80 2.15
N LEU A 127 -3.99 14.31 3.11
CA LEU A 127 -4.61 15.14 4.13
C LEU A 127 -3.72 15.41 5.35
N SER A 128 -2.54 14.81 5.43
CA SER A 128 -1.60 15.02 6.55
C SER A 128 -0.68 16.23 6.41
N ASP A 129 -0.73 16.98 5.31
CA ASP A 129 0.19 18.11 5.06
C ASP A 129 -0.44 19.51 5.24
N GLN A 130 -1.60 19.59 5.90
CA GLN A 130 -2.18 20.88 6.31
C GLN A 130 -2.45 20.91 7.82
N SER A 131 -1.39 21.04 8.60
CA SER A 131 -1.50 21.55 9.97
C SER A 131 -0.51 22.68 10.24
N ILE A 132 -1.00 23.90 9.98
CA ILE A 132 -0.87 25.11 10.82
C ILE A 132 0.56 25.56 11.16
N GLU A 133 1.14 26.44 10.32
CA GLU A 133 2.03 27.51 10.80
C GLU A 133 1.19 28.78 11.06
N THR A 134 0.64 28.92 12.27
CA THR A 134 0.28 30.24 12.78
C THR A 134 1.51 30.86 13.40
N SER A 135 2.20 31.74 12.67
CA SER A 135 3.17 32.67 13.25
C SER A 135 2.63 34.10 13.17
N HIS A 136 2.56 34.69 14.35
CA HIS A 136 2.16 36.06 14.63
C HIS A 136 2.97 37.09 13.83
N ALA A 137 2.28 38.04 13.20
CA ALA A 137 2.84 39.34 12.88
C ALA A 137 1.95 40.43 13.48
N SER A 138 2.45 41.05 14.54
CA SER A 138 1.87 42.19 15.25
C SER A 138 1.74 43.39 14.30
N LEU A 139 0.50 43.84 14.06
CA LEU A 139 0.25 45.09 13.36
C LEU A 139 0.44 46.26 14.33
N GLY A 140 1.63 46.85 14.27
CA GLY A 140 1.91 48.15 14.87
C GLY A 140 0.96 49.21 14.31
N SER A 141 0.22 49.86 15.19
CA SER A 141 -0.60 51.04 14.86
C SER A 141 -0.20 52.17 15.81
N THR A 142 0.82 52.94 15.41
CA THR A 142 1.09 54.27 15.96
C THR A 142 0.44 55.26 15.02
N ILE A 143 -0.66 55.90 15.43
CA ILE A 143 -1.13 57.14 14.79
C ILE A 143 -1.46 58.19 15.85
N PHE A 144 -0.52 59.12 15.92
CA PHE A 144 -0.51 60.53 16.34
C PHE A 144 -1.89 61.25 16.42
N LEU A 145 -2.16 61.90 17.55
CA LEU A 145 -3.04 63.08 17.71
C LEU A 145 -2.27 64.35 17.28
N PRO A 146 -2.88 65.39 16.66
CA PRO A 146 -3.74 66.39 17.35
C PRO A 146 -4.92 66.87 16.46
N ARG A 147 -5.91 67.68 16.85
CA ARG A 147 -6.05 68.78 17.81
C ARG A 147 -7.54 68.97 18.11
#